data_AF-A0A367ZJ13-F1
#
_entry.id   AF-A0A367ZJ13-F1
#
_cell.length_a   1.000
_cell.length_b   1.000
_cell.length_c   1.000
_cell.angle_alpha   90.00
_cell.angle_beta   90.00
_cell.angle_gamma   90.00
#
_symmetry.space_group_name_H-M   'P 1'
#
loop_
_entity.id
_entity.type
_entity.pdbx_description
1 polymer ?
#
loop_
_entity_poly.entity_id
_entity_poly.type
_entity_poly.pdbx_seq_one_letter_code
_entity_poly.pdbx_strand_id
1 'polypeptide(L)'
;MNDLIQTGKYLFIISAIAGLLLAFTEMVTAPRIAENNRLVLEKARREVLPGAERFDSLDLACTDETGHPATRSLSLGFDAAGRFLGTVQTVSPKGYGGPIDIVLGLKPDGAVSGVKIQAMRETPGLGTKLAEGFLDKFLEVARSGQPVKFYVKKDGGDIDAITAATISSRAFCKGIRDGIKTVQDHQALIQQRAGGAAGTALPPAPPPSPAPSEPSAPPAPSVPSPAPADPAAPPAPAADPGQPQPVPPAPPAPSVPPTPPAAPESSAPMVPPTVPQGGSQ
;
A
#
# COMPACT_ATOMS: atom_id res chain seq x y z
N MET A 1 -13.40 -31.93 -41.32
CA MET A 1 -12.05 -31.36 -41.09
C MET A 1 -12.00 -29.86 -41.37
N ASN A 2 -12.54 -29.37 -42.49
CA ASN A 2 -12.45 -27.95 -42.89
C ASN A 2 -13.18 -26.97 -41.95
N ASP A 3 -14.32 -27.33 -41.36
CA ASP A 3 -15.07 -26.44 -40.45
C ASP A 3 -14.34 -26.21 -39.12
N LEU A 4 -13.59 -27.21 -38.65
CA LEU A 4 -12.75 -27.10 -37.45
C LEU A 4 -11.57 -26.14 -37.70
N ILE A 5 -10.95 -26.22 -38.88
CA ILE A 5 -9.87 -25.33 -39.30
C ILE A 5 -10.39 -23.89 -39.52
N GLN A 6 -11.58 -23.72 -40.10
CA GLN A 6 -12.21 -22.41 -40.27
C GLN A 6 -12.50 -21.73 -38.93
N THR A 7 -13.11 -22.47 -38.00
CA THR A 7 -13.44 -21.95 -36.66
C THR A 7 -12.16 -21.57 -35.89
N GLY A 8 -11.11 -22.40 -35.96
CA GLY A 8 -9.82 -22.10 -35.36
C GLY A 8 -9.16 -20.83 -35.93
N LYS A 9 -9.26 -20.62 -37.25
CA LYS A 9 -8.77 -19.40 -37.90
C LYS A 9 -9.51 -18.15 -37.42
N TYR A 10 -10.84 -18.19 -37.32
CA TYR A 10 -11.62 -17.05 -36.82
C TYR A 10 -11.29 -16.72 -35.36
N LEU A 11 -11.18 -17.74 -34.50
CA LEU A 11 -10.78 -17.54 -33.11
C LEU A 11 -9.39 -16.91 -33.01
N PHE A 12 -8.41 -17.43 -33.77
CA PHE A 12 -7.06 -16.88 -33.80
C PHE A 12 -7.04 -15.41 -34.23
N ILE A 13 -7.78 -15.05 -35.29
CA ILE A 13 -7.86 -13.67 -35.78
C ILE A 13 -8.48 -12.75 -34.72
N ILE A 14 -9.59 -13.15 -34.11
CA ILE A 14 -10.27 -12.33 -33.09
C ILE A 14 -9.37 -12.16 -31.87
N SER A 15 -8.73 -13.23 -31.39
CA SER A 15 -7.77 -13.16 -30.27
C SER A 15 -6.56 -12.29 -30.59
N ALA A 16 -6.02 -12.38 -31.81
CA ALA A 16 -4.90 -11.54 -32.25
C ALA A 16 -5.28 -10.07 -32.28
N ILE A 17 -6.46 -9.73 -32.81
CA ILE A 17 -6.98 -8.36 -32.84
C ILE A 17 -7.21 -7.85 -31.41
N ALA A 18 -7.86 -8.64 -30.55
CA ALA A 18 -8.11 -8.27 -29.16
C ALA A 18 -6.81 -8.04 -28.37
N GLY A 19 -5.82 -8.92 -28.54
CA GLY A 19 -4.50 -8.78 -27.92
C GLY A 19 -3.75 -7.53 -28.41
N LEU A 20 -3.82 -7.24 -29.72
CA LEU A 20 -3.20 -6.05 -30.31
C LEU A 20 -3.85 -4.76 -29.78
N LEU A 21 -5.18 -4.71 -29.72
CA LEU A 21 -5.91 -3.55 -29.20
C LEU A 21 -5.62 -3.32 -27.71
N LEU A 22 -5.55 -4.39 -26.91
CA LEU A 22 -5.20 -4.28 -25.49
C LEU A 22 -3.75 -3.81 -25.31
N ALA A 23 -2.81 -4.38 -26.07
CA ALA A 23 -1.40 -3.97 -26.04
C ALA A 23 -1.21 -2.49 -26.45
N PHE A 24 -1.93 -2.04 -27.47
CA PHE A 24 -1.90 -0.63 -27.89
C PHE A 24 -2.47 0.30 -26.80
N THR A 25 -3.58 -0.10 -26.17
CA THR A 25 -4.19 0.65 -25.06
C THR A 25 -3.23 0.77 -23.88
N GLU A 26 -2.58 -0.33 -23.49
CA GLU A 26 -1.55 -0.34 -22.44
C GLU A 26 -0.36 0.55 -22.83
N MET A 27 0.12 0.51 -24.07
CA MET A 27 1.25 1.34 -24.52
C MET A 27 0.98 2.84 -24.42
N VAL A 28 -0.25 3.27 -24.73
CA VAL A 28 -0.65 4.69 -24.63
C VAL A 28 -0.93 5.09 -23.18
N THR A 29 -1.45 4.16 -22.36
CA THR A 29 -1.87 4.45 -20.97
C THR A 29 -0.72 4.33 -19.97
N ALA A 30 0.22 3.41 -20.20
CA ALA A 30 1.39 3.17 -19.35
C ALA A 30 2.19 4.45 -19.02
N PRO A 31 2.54 5.34 -19.98
CA PRO A 31 3.27 6.57 -19.64
C PRO A 31 2.47 7.51 -18.74
N ARG A 32 1.13 7.55 -18.89
CA ARG A 32 0.25 8.37 -18.03
C ARG A 32 0.18 7.80 -16.62
N ILE A 33 0.10 6.48 -16.47
CA ILE A 33 0.12 5.81 -15.16
C ILE A 33 1.47 6.04 -14.48
N ALA A 34 2.57 5.90 -15.21
CA ALA A 34 3.90 6.11 -14.68
C ALA A 34 4.08 7.54 -14.14
N GLU A 35 3.63 8.54 -14.89
CA GLU A 35 3.72 9.93 -14.44
C GLU A 35 2.81 10.22 -13.24
N ASN A 36 1.59 9.70 -13.25
CA ASN A 36 0.69 9.86 -12.10
C ASN A 36 1.27 9.18 -10.84
N ASN A 37 1.85 7.99 -10.98
CA ASN A 37 2.50 7.28 -9.87
C ASN A 37 3.73 8.05 -9.35
N ARG A 38 4.49 8.70 -10.24
CA ARG A 38 5.61 9.57 -9.85
C ARG A 38 5.13 10.76 -9.04
N LEU A 39 4.08 11.45 -9.50
CA LEU A 39 3.48 12.58 -8.79
C LEU A 39 2.90 12.17 -7.43
N VAL A 40 2.23 11.01 -7.36
CA VAL A 40 1.71 10.46 -6.09
C VAL A 40 2.85 10.13 -5.13
N LEU A 41 3.94 9.54 -5.62
CA LEU A 41 5.11 9.22 -4.80
C LEU A 41 5.81 10.49 -4.28
N GLU A 42 5.99 11.50 -5.13
CA GLU A 42 6.58 12.78 -4.73
C GLU A 42 5.71 13.49 -3.68
N LYS A 43 4.39 13.51 -3.86
CA LYS A 43 3.44 14.02 -2.86
C LYS A 43 3.53 13.22 -1.56
N ALA A 44 3.52 11.89 -1.64
CA ALA A 44 3.65 11.02 -0.47
C ALA A 44 4.95 11.29 0.30
N ARG A 45 6.09 11.43 -0.40
CA ARG A 45 7.39 11.78 0.20
C ARG A 45 7.34 13.09 0.97
N ARG A 46 6.72 14.12 0.38
CA ARG A 46 6.59 15.44 1.00
C ARG A 46 5.61 15.45 2.18
N GLU A 47 4.57 14.62 2.12
CA GLU A 47 3.61 14.45 3.21
C GLU A 47 4.20 13.68 4.41
N VAL A 48 5.00 12.64 4.16
CA VAL A 48 5.60 11.84 5.26
C VAL A 48 6.78 12.54 5.92
N LEU A 49 7.47 13.42 5.19
CA LEU A 49 8.60 14.20 5.71
C LEU A 49 8.45 15.70 5.36
N PRO A 50 7.58 16.42 6.10
CA PRO A 50 7.36 17.84 5.85
C PRO A 50 8.65 18.63 6.12
N GLY A 51 9.05 19.45 5.15
CA GLY A 51 10.26 20.29 5.22
C GLY A 51 11.47 19.76 4.46
N ALA A 52 11.42 18.52 3.95
CA ALA A 52 12.45 18.02 3.04
C ALA A 52 12.23 18.58 1.62
N GLU A 53 13.26 19.24 1.09
CA GLU A 53 13.27 19.78 -0.27
C GLU A 53 14.10 18.93 -1.22
N ARG A 54 15.12 18.25 -0.67
CA ARG A 54 16.02 17.37 -1.41
C ARG A 54 15.92 15.95 -0.88
N PHE A 55 15.90 14.99 -1.80
CA PHE A 55 15.91 13.56 -1.50
C PHE A 55 17.07 12.89 -2.23
N ASP A 56 18.02 12.34 -1.48
CA ASP A 56 19.12 11.55 -2.05
C ASP A 56 18.81 10.06 -1.89
N SER A 57 18.95 9.30 -2.97
CA SER A 57 18.69 7.86 -2.93
C SER A 57 19.92 7.11 -2.41
N LEU A 58 19.69 6.19 -1.49
CA LEU A 58 20.66 5.30 -0.88
C LEU A 58 20.16 3.87 -1.01
N ASP A 59 20.87 3.07 -1.77
CA ASP A 59 20.59 1.65 -1.89
C ASP A 59 21.29 0.89 -0.76
N LEU A 60 20.49 0.18 0.04
CA LEU A 60 20.95 -0.66 1.13
C LEU A 60 21.00 -2.10 0.66
N ALA A 61 22.16 -2.74 0.80
CA ALA A 61 22.28 -4.17 0.65
C ALA A 61 21.65 -4.84 1.87
N CYS A 62 20.61 -5.63 1.64
CA CYS A 62 19.92 -6.39 2.67
C CYS A 62 19.74 -7.84 2.21
N THR A 63 19.22 -8.69 3.09
CA THR A 63 18.84 -10.06 2.74
C THR A 63 17.31 -10.14 2.75
N ASP A 64 16.72 -10.78 1.74
CA ASP A 64 15.28 -11.00 1.71
C ASP A 64 14.83 -12.06 2.73
N GLU A 65 13.52 -12.32 2.83
CA GLU A 65 12.97 -13.33 3.74
C GLU A 65 13.39 -14.77 3.38
N THR A 66 13.91 -15.00 2.18
CA THR A 66 14.39 -16.30 1.70
C THR A 66 15.92 -16.47 1.79
N GLY A 67 16.63 -15.49 2.36
CA GLY A 67 18.08 -15.56 2.56
C GLY A 67 18.90 -15.07 1.37
N HIS A 68 18.26 -14.50 0.33
CA HIS A 68 18.96 -14.01 -0.86
C HIS A 68 19.34 -12.53 -0.73
N PRO A 69 20.47 -12.10 -1.32
CA PRO A 69 20.84 -10.69 -1.35
C PRO A 69 19.78 -9.89 -2.11
N ALA A 70 19.20 -8.92 -1.42
CA ALA A 70 18.23 -7.96 -1.93
C ALA A 70 18.77 -6.55 -1.77
N THR A 71 18.29 -5.63 -2.60
CA THR A 71 18.59 -4.20 -2.46
C THR A 71 17.32 -3.47 -2.08
N ARG A 72 17.37 -2.68 -1.01
CA ARG A 72 16.27 -1.82 -0.59
C ARG A 72 16.66 -0.37 -0.80
N SER A 73 15.93 0.33 -1.66
CA SER A 73 16.15 1.76 -1.89
C SER A 73 15.53 2.57 -0.76
N LEU A 74 16.37 3.35 -0.08
CA LEU A 74 16.03 4.32 0.96
C LEU A 74 16.29 5.72 0.40
N SER A 75 15.43 6.70 0.71
CA SER A 75 15.66 8.11 0.36
C SER A 75 16.00 8.91 1.61
N LEU A 76 17.10 9.65 1.59
CA LEU A 76 17.52 10.56 2.66
C LEU A 76 16.94 11.95 2.37
N GLY A 77 16.14 12.50 3.28
CA GLY A 77 15.54 13.83 3.15
C GLY A 77 16.38 14.91 3.81
N PHE A 78 16.61 16.01 3.08
CA PHE A 78 17.36 17.17 3.55
C PHE A 78 16.53 18.46 3.42
N ASP A 79 16.74 19.39 4.35
CA ASP A 79 16.16 20.73 4.27
C ASP A 79 16.91 21.64 3.26
N ALA A 80 16.38 22.84 3.02
CA ALA A 80 17.01 23.85 2.17
C ALA A 80 18.43 24.24 2.62
N ALA A 81 18.74 24.06 3.91
CA ALA A 81 20.04 24.35 4.51
C ALA A 81 21.00 23.13 4.47
N GLY A 82 20.60 22.02 3.85
CA GLY A 82 21.39 20.79 3.75
C GLY A 82 21.43 19.96 5.04
N ARG A 83 20.58 20.26 6.03
CA ARG A 83 20.47 19.47 7.25
C ARG A 83 19.62 18.23 7.01
N PHE A 84 20.08 17.10 7.53
CA PHE A 84 19.37 15.85 7.47
C PHE A 84 18.11 15.87 8.35
N LEU A 85 16.95 15.72 7.72
CA LEU A 85 15.64 15.72 8.39
C LEU A 85 15.10 14.32 8.67
N GLY A 86 15.57 13.30 7.96
CA GLY A 86 15.10 11.93 8.13
C GLY A 86 15.20 11.09 6.87
N THR A 87 14.57 9.92 6.90
CA THR A 87 14.59 8.96 5.80
C THR A 87 13.18 8.60 5.35
N VAL A 88 13.00 8.37 4.06
CA VAL A 88 11.77 7.87 3.46
C VAL A 88 12.06 6.57 2.72
N GLN A 89 11.26 5.55 2.97
CA GLN A 89 11.37 4.26 2.28
C GLN A 89 10.00 3.73 1.91
N THR A 90 9.96 2.91 0.87
CA THR A 90 8.77 2.14 0.51
C THR A 90 8.93 0.71 1.02
N VAL A 91 7.93 0.23 1.75
CA VAL A 91 7.84 -1.13 2.25
C VAL A 91 6.59 -1.80 1.69
N SER A 92 6.71 -3.03 1.22
CA SER A 92 5.63 -3.74 0.52
C SER A 92 5.28 -5.06 1.21
N PRO A 93 4.75 -5.06 2.45
CA PRO A 93 4.31 -6.29 3.10
C PRO A 93 3.15 -6.97 2.34
N LYS A 94 3.09 -8.30 2.44
CA LYS A 94 1.98 -9.09 1.90
C LYS A 94 0.76 -9.02 2.83
N GLY A 95 -0.31 -8.39 2.35
CA GLY A 95 -1.64 -8.34 2.99
C GLY A 95 -2.50 -9.56 2.66
N TYR A 96 -3.82 -9.43 2.81
CA TYR A 96 -4.76 -10.53 2.56
C TYR A 96 -4.94 -10.81 1.06
N GLY A 97 -5.23 -9.78 0.27
CA GLY A 97 -5.44 -9.86 -1.18
C GLY A 97 -4.17 -9.66 -2.02
N GLY A 98 -3.06 -9.22 -1.43
CA GLY A 98 -1.83 -8.93 -2.15
C GLY A 98 -0.89 -7.96 -1.41
N PRO A 99 0.17 -7.48 -2.08
CA PRO A 99 1.11 -6.52 -1.49
C PRO A 99 0.44 -5.17 -1.20
N ILE A 100 0.92 -4.51 -0.15
CA ILE A 100 0.51 -3.16 0.26
C ILE A 100 1.74 -2.28 0.20
N ASP A 101 1.83 -1.37 -0.76
CA ASP A 101 2.95 -0.45 -0.91
C ASP A 101 2.78 0.74 0.02
N ILE A 102 3.61 0.79 1.05
CA ILE A 102 3.54 1.77 2.13
C ILE A 102 4.79 2.65 2.05
N VAL A 103 4.60 3.95 1.91
CA VAL A 103 5.66 4.96 2.04
C VAL A 103 5.75 5.34 3.51
N LEU A 104 6.88 5.04 4.12
CA LEU A 104 7.18 5.30 5.53
C LEU A 104 8.27 6.37 5.64
N GLY A 105 7.94 7.46 6.34
CA GLY A 105 8.89 8.50 6.75
C GLY A 105 9.33 8.30 8.19
N LEU A 106 10.64 8.29 8.43
CA LEU A 106 11.28 8.18 9.75
C LEU A 106 12.16 9.40 10.00
N LYS A 107 12.11 9.90 11.23
CA LYS A 107 13.01 10.95 11.73
C LYS A 107 14.40 10.37 12.06
N PRO A 108 15.43 11.21 12.29
CA PRO A 108 16.79 10.75 12.59
C PRO A 108 16.90 9.98 13.92
N ASP A 109 15.95 10.19 14.83
CA ASP A 109 15.80 9.48 16.10
C ASP A 109 15.09 8.11 15.95
N GLY A 110 14.66 7.75 14.74
CA GLY A 110 13.90 6.54 14.45
C GLY A 110 12.40 6.64 14.72
N ALA A 111 11.89 7.81 15.12
CA ALA A 111 10.46 8.02 15.29
C ALA A 111 9.74 8.12 13.94
N VAL A 112 8.50 7.64 13.89
CA VAL A 112 7.68 7.71 12.66
C VAL A 112 7.25 9.16 12.43
N SER A 113 7.76 9.75 11.34
CA SER A 113 7.36 11.09 10.89
C SER A 113 5.99 11.05 10.24
N GLY A 114 5.75 10.07 9.37
CA GLY A 114 4.51 9.96 8.61
C GLY A 114 4.41 8.64 7.86
N VAL A 115 3.19 8.24 7.50
CA VAL A 115 2.93 7.03 6.72
C VAL A 115 1.87 7.33 5.67
N LYS A 116 2.09 6.87 4.45
CA LYS A 116 1.14 6.96 3.33
C LYS A 116 1.07 5.62 2.62
N ILE A 117 -0.11 5.25 2.13
CA ILE A 117 -0.25 4.07 1.27
C ILE A 117 -0.21 4.54 -0.18
N GLN A 118 0.74 4.03 -0.95
CA GLN A 118 0.91 4.35 -2.36
C GLN A 118 0.00 3.48 -3.24
N ALA A 119 -0.04 2.19 -2.95
CA ALA A 119 -0.88 1.22 -3.64
C ALA A 119 -1.25 0.08 -2.69
N MET A 120 -2.41 -0.55 -2.91
CA MET A 120 -2.80 -1.75 -2.18
C MET A 120 -3.62 -2.67 -3.07
N ARG A 121 -3.43 -3.97 -2.89
CA ARG A 121 -4.29 -5.01 -3.48
C ARG A 121 -5.08 -5.70 -2.38
N GLU A 122 -6.04 -4.98 -1.80
CA GLU A 122 -6.90 -5.51 -0.75
C GLU A 122 -8.36 -5.56 -1.15
N THR A 123 -9.16 -6.34 -0.42
CA THR A 123 -10.59 -6.49 -0.66
C THR A 123 -11.31 -5.14 -0.51
N PRO A 124 -12.01 -4.65 -1.56
CA PRO A 124 -12.77 -3.41 -1.51
C PRO A 124 -13.76 -3.38 -0.33
N GLY A 125 -13.80 -2.28 0.42
CA GLY A 125 -14.72 -2.07 1.56
C GLY A 125 -14.25 -2.67 2.89
N LEU A 126 -13.29 -3.60 2.87
CA LEU A 126 -12.68 -4.17 4.07
C LEU A 126 -11.29 -3.60 4.31
N GLY A 127 -10.35 -3.90 3.40
CA GLY A 127 -8.95 -3.49 3.53
C GLY A 127 -8.68 -2.07 3.04
N THR A 128 -9.57 -1.48 2.25
CA THR A 128 -9.46 -0.06 1.83
C THR A 128 -9.55 0.91 3.01
N LYS A 129 -10.16 0.48 4.11
CA LYS A 129 -10.18 1.21 5.38
C LYS A 129 -8.79 1.49 5.96
N LEU A 130 -7.77 0.78 5.48
CA LEU A 130 -6.38 1.06 5.83
C LEU A 130 -5.97 2.46 5.35
N ALA A 131 -6.49 2.92 4.22
CA ALA A 131 -6.27 4.29 3.71
C ALA A 131 -7.28 5.31 4.27
N GLU A 132 -8.35 4.86 4.93
CA GLU A 132 -9.44 5.72 5.41
C GLU A 132 -9.46 5.77 6.95
N GLY A 133 -8.76 6.75 7.53
CA GLY A 133 -8.77 7.06 8.97
C GLY A 133 -7.96 6.11 9.87
N PHE A 134 -7.62 4.90 9.41
CA PHE A 134 -6.69 4.03 10.14
C PHE A 134 -5.30 4.66 10.26
N LEU A 135 -4.80 5.30 9.19
CA LEU A 135 -3.50 5.98 9.18
C LEU A 135 -3.43 7.11 10.22
N ASP A 136 -4.50 7.89 10.38
CA ASP A 136 -4.50 9.01 11.32
C ASP A 136 -4.39 8.53 12.76
N LYS A 137 -5.18 7.51 13.12
CA LYS A 137 -5.10 6.85 14.43
C LYS A 137 -3.73 6.21 14.66
N PHE A 138 -3.18 5.57 13.63
CA PHE A 138 -1.84 5.00 13.68
C PHE A 138 -0.78 6.08 13.96
N LEU A 139 -0.84 7.21 13.28
CA LEU A 139 0.10 8.33 13.46
C LEU A 139 -0.06 8.99 14.83
N GLU A 140 -1.27 9.07 15.38
CA GLU A 140 -1.50 9.54 16.73
C GLU A 140 -0.81 8.66 17.77
N VAL A 141 -0.96 7.33 17.67
CA VAL A 141 -0.27 6.39 18.55
C VAL A 141 1.24 6.47 18.34
N ALA A 142 1.71 6.48 17.09
CA ALA A 142 3.13 6.52 16.76
C ALA A 142 3.84 7.80 17.23
N ARG A 143 3.11 8.92 17.35
CA ARG A 143 3.63 10.22 17.82
C ARG A 143 3.37 10.49 19.31
N SER A 144 2.78 9.54 20.04
CA SER A 144 2.45 9.68 21.47
C SER A 144 3.69 9.84 22.39
N GLY A 145 4.90 9.68 21.87
CA GLY A 145 6.16 9.87 22.61
C GLY A 145 6.52 8.71 23.55
N GLN A 146 5.70 7.67 23.60
CA GLN A 146 5.95 6.43 24.35
C GLN A 146 6.55 5.35 23.44
N PRO A 147 7.23 4.33 23.98
CA PRO A 147 7.68 3.19 23.20
C PRO A 147 6.47 2.40 22.67
N VAL A 148 6.12 2.64 21.41
CA VAL A 148 4.98 1.98 20.74
C VAL A 148 5.36 0.59 20.25
N LYS A 149 4.55 -0.40 20.62
CA LYS A 149 4.60 -1.73 20.02
C LYS A 149 3.73 -1.74 18.78
N PHE A 150 4.38 -1.71 17.61
CA PHE A 150 3.73 -1.86 16.29
C PHE A 150 3.21 -3.28 16.06
N TYR A 151 2.31 -3.73 16.92
CA TYR A 151 1.48 -4.93 16.78
C TYR A 151 0.03 -4.50 16.96
N VAL A 152 -0.89 -5.32 16.47
CA VAL A 152 -2.30 -5.08 16.74
C VAL A 152 -2.60 -5.37 18.21
N LYS A 153 -3.58 -4.67 18.82
CA LYS A 153 -3.96 -4.88 20.23
C LYS A 153 -4.31 -6.33 20.56
N LYS A 154 -4.93 -7.04 19.61
CA LYS A 154 -5.23 -8.48 19.73
C LYS A 154 -3.99 -9.37 19.87
N ASP A 155 -2.83 -8.89 19.41
CA ASP A 155 -1.55 -9.59 19.47
C ASP A 155 -0.60 -8.96 20.53
N GLY A 156 -1.14 -8.12 21.42
CA GLY A 156 -0.39 -7.49 22.52
C GLY A 156 0.38 -6.21 22.15
N GLY A 157 0.01 -5.54 21.05
CA GLY A 157 0.53 -4.21 20.71
C GLY A 157 -0.44 -3.07 21.01
N ASP A 158 -0.14 -1.89 20.45
CA ASP A 158 -0.89 -0.65 20.73
C ASP A 158 -1.82 -0.22 19.60
N ILE A 159 -1.77 -0.89 18.43
CA ILE A 159 -2.51 -0.49 17.24
C ILE A 159 -3.89 -1.18 17.16
N ASP A 160 -4.96 -0.41 17.01
CA ASP A 160 -6.30 -0.97 16.79
C ASP A 160 -6.39 -1.65 15.43
N ALA A 161 -6.78 -2.92 15.37
CA ALA A 161 -7.01 -3.60 14.10
C ALA A 161 -8.33 -3.16 13.47
N ILE A 162 -8.39 -3.14 12.13
CA ILE A 162 -9.62 -2.92 11.38
C ILE A 162 -10.54 -4.14 11.55
N THR A 163 -11.77 -3.91 11.99
CA THR A 163 -12.79 -4.96 12.11
C THR A 163 -12.98 -5.67 10.76
N ALA A 164 -12.94 -7.00 10.77
CA ALA A 164 -13.00 -7.87 9.59
C ALA A 164 -11.82 -7.74 8.59
N ALA A 165 -10.77 -6.96 8.90
CA ALA A 165 -9.53 -6.86 8.11
C ALA A 165 -8.26 -6.97 8.99
N THR A 166 -8.26 -7.94 9.92
CA THR A 166 -7.14 -8.16 10.86
C THR A 166 -5.86 -8.58 10.16
N ILE A 167 -5.94 -9.37 9.08
CA ILE A 167 -4.75 -9.82 8.32
C ILE A 167 -4.04 -8.63 7.68
N SER A 168 -4.80 -7.74 7.02
CA SER A 168 -4.30 -6.49 6.45
C SER A 168 -3.66 -5.59 7.52
N SER A 169 -4.31 -5.46 8.68
CA SER A 169 -3.82 -4.66 9.80
C SER A 169 -2.49 -5.20 10.34
N ARG A 170 -2.37 -6.52 10.49
CA ARG A 170 -1.12 -7.18 10.91
C ARG A 170 -0.01 -7.01 9.88
N ALA A 171 -0.33 -7.16 8.59
CA ALA A 171 0.62 -6.98 7.50
C ALA A 171 1.17 -5.55 7.47
N PHE A 172 0.31 -4.55 7.64
CA PHE A 172 0.73 -3.15 7.76
C PHE A 172 1.69 -2.95 8.93
N CYS A 173 1.33 -3.38 10.14
CA CYS A 173 2.17 -3.27 11.33
C CYS A 173 3.52 -3.98 11.15
N LYS A 174 3.55 -5.16 10.49
CA LYS A 174 4.78 -5.87 10.13
C LYS A 174 5.65 -5.02 9.20
N GLY A 175 5.07 -4.48 8.13
CA GLY A 175 5.80 -3.64 7.17
C GLY A 175 6.46 -2.42 7.81
N ILE A 176 5.77 -1.75 8.73
CA ILE A 176 6.34 -0.62 9.47
C ILE A 176 7.51 -1.07 10.34
N ARG A 177 7.37 -2.18 11.07
CA ARG A 177 8.43 -2.69 11.94
C ARG A 177 9.67 -3.10 11.16
N ASP A 178 9.48 -3.83 10.06
CA ASP A 178 10.56 -4.24 9.16
C ASP A 178 11.27 -3.00 8.58
N GLY A 179 10.50 -1.96 8.28
CA GLY A 179 11.01 -0.67 7.86
C GLY A 179 11.88 0.01 8.93
N ILE A 180 11.36 0.14 10.16
CA ILE A 180 12.10 0.73 11.29
C ILE A 180 13.39 -0.04 11.55
N LYS A 181 13.31 -1.38 11.56
CA LYS A 181 14.46 -2.25 11.75
C LYS A 181 15.53 -2.02 10.68
N THR A 182 15.14 -1.87 9.41
CA THR A 182 16.09 -1.60 8.32
C THR A 182 16.90 -0.33 8.56
N VAL A 183 16.25 0.74 9.02
CA VAL A 183 16.91 2.01 9.32
C VAL A 183 17.78 1.91 10.57
N GLN A 184 17.34 1.18 11.60
CA GLN A 184 18.14 0.93 12.80
C GLN A 184 19.40 0.12 12.49
N ASP A 185 19.28 -0.96 11.71
CA ASP A 185 20.40 -1.81 11.31
C ASP A 185 21.44 -1.04 10.47
N HIS A 186 20.99 -0.06 9.67
CA HIS A 186 21.85 0.75 8.79
C HIS A 186 22.07 2.18 9.30
N GLN A 187 21.79 2.47 10.57
CA GLN A 187 21.82 3.84 11.10
C GLN A 187 23.20 4.48 10.96
N ALA A 188 24.27 3.71 11.16
CA ALA A 188 25.65 4.19 10.98
C ALA A 188 25.95 4.63 9.54
N LEU A 189 25.52 3.84 8.55
CA LEU A 189 25.70 4.14 7.12
C LEU A 189 24.88 5.37 6.71
N ILE A 190 23.65 5.46 7.21
CA ILE A 190 22.75 6.61 6.98
C ILE A 190 23.39 7.89 7.54
N GLN A 191 23.93 7.85 8.76
CA GLN A 191 24.61 9.00 9.37
C GLN A 191 25.88 9.39 8.61
N GLN A 192 26.66 8.41 8.12
CA GLN A 192 27.83 8.69 7.29
C GLN A 192 27.46 9.39 5.98
N ARG A 193 26.41 8.92 5.30
CA ARG A 193 25.92 9.54 4.06
C ARG A 193 25.27 10.89 4.29
N ALA A 194 24.52 11.04 5.38
CA ALA A 194 23.94 12.31 5.79
C ALA A 194 25.00 13.36 6.15
N GLY A 195 26.05 12.95 6.88
CA GLY A 195 27.17 13.81 7.25
C GLY A 195 28.09 14.16 6.07
N GLY A 196 28.30 13.23 5.14
CA GLY A 196 29.08 13.46 3.91
C GLY A 196 28.38 14.40 2.91
N ALA A 197 27.04 14.36 2.84
CA ALA A 197 26.26 15.24 1.97
C ALA A 197 26.30 16.72 2.40
N ALA A 198 26.56 17.00 3.69
CA ALA A 198 26.72 18.37 4.19
C ALA A 198 28.01 19.06 3.71
N GLY A 199 29.00 18.31 3.18
CA GLY A 199 30.30 18.82 2.71
C GLY A 199 30.47 18.91 1.20
N THR A 200 29.49 18.50 0.41
CA THR A 200 29.55 18.62 -1.06
C THR A 200 28.16 18.95 -1.57
N ALA A 201 27.92 20.25 -1.73
CA ALA A 201 26.84 20.76 -2.56
C ALA A 201 27.06 20.26 -4.00
N LEU A 202 26.68 19.00 -4.24
CA LEU A 202 26.46 18.49 -5.58
C LEU A 202 25.36 19.38 -6.18
N PRO A 203 25.58 19.98 -7.36
CA PRO A 203 24.60 20.87 -7.95
C PRO A 203 23.23 20.18 -8.03
N PRO A 204 22.13 20.93 -7.90
CA PRO A 204 20.80 20.37 -8.11
C PRO A 204 20.83 19.60 -9.43
N ALA A 205 20.37 18.35 -9.39
CA ALA A 205 20.13 17.61 -10.61
C ALA A 205 19.37 18.54 -11.58
N PRO A 206 19.82 18.67 -12.84
CA PRO A 206 19.21 19.63 -13.75
C PRO A 206 17.71 19.38 -13.78
N PRO A 207 16.86 20.43 -13.74
CA PRO A 207 15.45 20.24 -14.02
C PRO A 207 15.36 19.51 -15.37
N PRO A 208 14.52 18.47 -15.53
CA PRO A 208 14.28 17.92 -16.85
C PRO A 208 13.75 19.07 -17.72
N SER A 209 14.58 19.45 -18.69
CA SER A 209 14.38 20.53 -19.66
C SER A 209 13.21 20.22 -20.61
N PRO A 210 12.77 21.19 -21.43
CA PRO A 210 11.39 21.64 -21.54
C PRO A 210 10.47 20.69 -22.32
N ALA A 211 9.18 20.84 -22.03
CA ALA A 211 8.07 20.33 -22.81
C ALA A 211 8.30 20.48 -24.32
N PRO A 212 8.07 19.43 -25.13
CA PRO A 212 7.63 19.61 -26.50
C PRO A 212 6.20 20.14 -26.44
N SER A 213 6.08 21.41 -26.82
CA SER A 213 4.93 22.10 -27.39
C SER A 213 3.61 21.32 -27.45
N GLU A 214 2.59 21.88 -26.81
CA GLU A 214 1.18 21.66 -27.15
C GLU A 214 0.96 21.64 -28.67
N PRO A 215 0.14 20.70 -29.15
CA PRO A 215 -0.87 21.04 -30.13
C PRO A 215 -2.23 21.02 -29.45
N SER A 216 -2.90 22.16 -29.53
CA SER A 216 -4.26 22.48 -29.14
C SER A 216 -5.20 21.28 -28.97
N ALA A 217 -5.78 21.20 -27.78
CA ALA A 217 -7.01 20.48 -27.54
C ALA A 217 -8.10 20.92 -28.54
N PRO A 218 -8.82 20.01 -29.22
CA PRO A 218 -10.16 20.34 -29.69
C PRO A 218 -11.09 20.44 -28.47
N PRO A 219 -12.05 21.39 -28.45
CA PRO A 219 -12.93 21.59 -27.31
C PRO A 219 -13.77 20.34 -27.05
N ALA A 220 -13.81 19.93 -25.77
CA ALA A 220 -14.74 18.92 -25.31
C ALA A 220 -16.19 19.34 -25.64
N PRO A 221 -17.06 18.44 -26.10
CA PRO A 221 -18.48 18.76 -26.25
C PRO A 221 -19.09 19.02 -24.86
N SER A 222 -19.65 20.22 -24.71
CA SER A 222 -20.40 20.70 -23.56
C SER A 222 -21.53 19.73 -23.22
N VAL A 223 -21.40 19.01 -22.11
CA VAL A 223 -22.53 18.28 -21.52
C VAL A 223 -23.43 19.32 -20.84
N PRO A 224 -24.71 19.47 -21.24
CA PRO A 224 -25.60 20.41 -20.59
C PRO A 224 -25.92 19.94 -19.16
N SER A 225 -25.65 20.82 -18.20
CA SER A 225 -26.13 20.74 -16.83
C SER A 225 -27.66 20.55 -16.84
N PRO A 226 -28.25 19.62 -16.07
CA PRO A 226 -29.71 19.57 -15.95
C PRO A 226 -30.20 20.84 -15.24
N ALA A 227 -31.12 21.53 -15.92
CA ALA A 227 -31.84 22.71 -15.46
C ALA A 227 -32.70 22.43 -14.21
N PRO A 228 -33.05 23.46 -13.42
CA PRO A 228 -33.79 23.33 -12.17
C PRO A 228 -35.24 22.91 -12.40
N ALA A 229 -35.75 22.04 -11.52
CA ALA A 229 -37.14 21.60 -11.51
C ALA A 229 -38.09 22.75 -11.16
N ASP A 230 -39.13 22.94 -11.97
CA ASP A 230 -40.25 23.85 -11.76
C ASP A 230 -41.14 23.37 -10.58
N PRO A 231 -41.82 24.28 -9.83
CA PRO A 231 -42.60 23.94 -8.65
C PRO A 231 -44.10 23.91 -8.96
N ALA A 232 -44.72 22.72 -9.03
CA ALA A 232 -46.18 22.59 -8.89
C ALA A 232 -46.62 21.12 -8.79
N ALA A 233 -46.74 20.59 -7.57
CA ALA A 233 -47.68 19.51 -7.26
C ALA A 233 -48.06 19.57 -5.77
N PRO A 234 -49.37 19.52 -5.41
CA PRO A 234 -49.84 19.69 -4.03
C PRO A 234 -49.51 18.48 -3.14
N PRO A 235 -49.41 18.66 -1.81
CA PRO A 235 -49.00 17.61 -0.90
C PRO A 235 -50.14 16.60 -0.64
N ALA A 236 -49.85 15.32 -0.84
CA ALA A 236 -50.65 14.19 -0.33
C ALA A 236 -50.34 13.96 1.17
N PRO A 237 -51.30 13.44 1.95
CA PRO A 237 -51.32 13.60 3.41
C PRO A 237 -50.30 12.70 4.13
N ALA A 238 -49.81 13.21 5.25
CA ALA A 238 -48.88 12.56 6.16
C ALA A 238 -49.42 11.20 6.65
N ALA A 239 -48.61 10.15 6.50
CA ALA A 239 -48.83 8.83 7.08
C ALA A 239 -47.84 8.57 8.22
N ASP A 240 -48.42 8.53 9.42
CA ASP A 240 -48.07 7.84 10.66
C ASP A 240 -46.72 7.07 10.78
N PRO A 241 -45.85 7.39 11.77
CA PRO A 241 -44.60 6.70 12.03
C PRO A 241 -44.84 5.47 12.93
N GLY A 242 -45.29 4.35 12.35
CA GLY A 242 -45.76 3.22 13.17
C GLY A 242 -45.64 1.80 12.63
N GLN A 243 -45.06 1.53 11.44
CA GLN A 243 -44.90 0.14 10.97
C GLN A 243 -43.55 -0.18 10.30
N PRO A 244 -42.96 -1.36 10.58
CA PRO A 244 -41.73 -1.81 9.94
C PRO A 244 -41.99 -2.26 8.49
N GLN A 245 -41.18 -1.75 7.56
CA GLN A 245 -41.18 -2.14 6.15
C GLN A 245 -40.77 -3.62 6.00
N PRO A 246 -41.41 -4.40 5.10
CA PRO A 246 -41.04 -5.79 4.85
C PRO A 246 -39.69 -5.88 4.11
N VAL A 247 -38.78 -6.69 4.66
CA VAL A 247 -37.46 -6.99 4.07
C VAL A 247 -37.66 -7.91 2.84
N PRO A 248 -37.06 -7.62 1.67
CA PRO A 248 -37.11 -8.53 0.53
C PRO A 248 -36.36 -9.85 0.84
N PRO A 249 -36.84 -11.02 0.34
CA PRO A 249 -36.23 -12.31 0.65
C PRO A 249 -34.81 -12.43 0.07
N ALA A 250 -33.91 -12.97 0.89
CA ALA A 250 -32.52 -13.22 0.54
C ALA A 250 -32.38 -14.30 -0.56
N PRO A 251 -31.38 -14.20 -1.47
CA PRO A 251 -31.09 -15.24 -2.45
C PRO A 251 -30.59 -16.53 -1.76
N PRO A 252 -30.86 -17.72 -2.33
CA PRO A 252 -30.50 -19.00 -1.72
C PRO A 252 -28.97 -19.18 -1.64
N ALA A 253 -28.49 -19.66 -0.49
CA ALA A 253 -27.08 -19.91 -0.21
C ALA A 253 -26.49 -21.05 -1.08
N PRO A 254 -25.22 -20.97 -1.53
CA PRO A 254 -24.55 -22.08 -2.16
C PRO A 254 -24.31 -23.22 -1.17
N SER A 255 -24.69 -24.44 -1.56
CA SER A 255 -24.58 -25.66 -0.77
C SER A 255 -23.13 -25.99 -0.41
N VAL A 256 -22.82 -26.02 0.88
CA VAL A 256 -21.53 -26.45 1.43
C VAL A 256 -21.51 -27.99 1.47
N PRO A 257 -20.51 -28.68 0.90
CA PRO A 257 -20.36 -30.13 1.07
C PRO A 257 -19.98 -30.49 2.52
N PRO A 258 -20.40 -31.66 3.03
CA PRO A 258 -20.24 -32.02 4.45
C PRO A 258 -18.76 -32.19 4.85
N THR A 259 -18.44 -31.62 6.01
CA THR A 259 -17.18 -31.74 6.74
C THR A 259 -16.86 -33.21 7.09
N PRO A 260 -15.65 -33.73 6.88
CA PRO A 260 -15.26 -35.05 7.36
C PRO A 260 -15.15 -35.08 8.90
N PRO A 261 -15.45 -36.22 9.56
CA PRO A 261 -15.51 -36.31 11.01
C PRO A 261 -14.14 -36.18 11.68
N ALA A 262 -14.17 -35.59 12.87
CA ALA A 262 -13.04 -35.37 13.77
C ALA A 262 -12.31 -36.67 14.14
N ALA A 263 -10.98 -36.67 14.05
CA ALA A 263 -10.13 -37.68 14.64
C ALA A 263 -10.08 -37.51 16.17
N PRO A 264 -10.12 -38.59 16.97
CA PRO A 264 -10.15 -38.51 18.42
C PRO A 264 -8.80 -38.11 19.02
N GLU A 265 -8.87 -37.26 20.04
CA GLU A 265 -7.78 -36.92 20.95
C GLU A 265 -7.21 -38.19 21.59
N SER A 266 -5.89 -38.33 21.57
CA SER A 266 -5.17 -39.32 22.39
C SER A 266 -4.11 -38.59 23.22
N SER A 267 -4.32 -38.70 24.52
CA SER A 267 -3.56 -38.13 25.63
C SER A 267 -2.05 -38.46 25.60
N ALA A 268 -1.28 -37.54 26.17
CA ALA A 268 0.18 -37.51 26.33
C ALA A 268 0.75 -38.70 27.16
N PRO A 269 2.10 -38.86 27.32
CA PRO A 269 2.89 -37.92 28.14
C PRO A 269 4.32 -37.56 27.64
N MET A 270 4.65 -36.28 27.82
CA MET A 270 5.86 -35.72 28.46
C MET A 270 7.12 -36.62 28.56
N VAL A 271 8.19 -36.25 27.84
CA VAL A 271 9.58 -36.64 28.13
C VAL A 271 10.43 -35.36 28.20
N PRO A 272 11.22 -35.13 29.28
CA PRO A 272 12.01 -33.90 29.47
C PRO A 272 13.33 -33.89 28.65
N PRO A 273 13.95 -32.70 28.48
CA PRO A 273 15.06 -32.49 27.56
C PRO A 273 16.43 -32.96 28.09
N THR A 274 17.17 -33.68 27.24
CA THR A 274 18.59 -34.02 27.47
C THR A 274 19.50 -32.84 27.13
N VAL A 275 20.34 -32.49 28.09
CA VAL A 275 21.40 -31.46 28.05
C VAL A 275 22.49 -31.80 27.01
N PRO A 276 23.02 -30.85 26.23
CA PRO A 276 24.21 -31.07 25.42
C PRO A 276 25.49 -30.90 26.26
N GLN A 277 26.25 -31.98 26.46
CA GLN A 277 27.64 -31.88 26.88
C GLN A 277 28.52 -31.56 25.67
N GLY A 278 29.24 -30.44 25.75
CA GLY A 278 30.41 -30.19 24.91
C GLY A 278 31.65 -30.83 25.52
N GLY A 279 32.71 -30.92 24.71
CA GLY A 279 34.09 -30.96 25.19
C GLY A 279 34.89 -32.23 24.88
N SER A 280 35.83 -32.06 23.95
CA SER A 280 37.23 -32.48 24.07
C SER A 280 37.54 -33.99 24.12
N GLN A 281 38.12 -34.50 23.04
CA GLN A 281 39.55 -34.80 22.87
C GLN A 281 39.82 -35.28 21.44
#